data_AF-A0A958XYX1-F1
#
_entry.id   AF-A0A958XYX1-F1
#
_cell.length_a   1.000
_cell.length_b   1.000
_cell.length_c   1.000
_cell.angle_alpha   90.00
_cell.angle_beta   90.00
_cell.angle_gamma   90.00
#
_symmetry.space_group_name_H-M   'P 1'
#
loop_
_entity.id
_entity.type
_entity.pdbx_description
1 polymer ?
#
loop_
_entity_poly.entity_id
_entity_poly.type
_entity_poly.pdbx_seq_one_letter_code
_entity_poly.pdbx_strand_id
1 'polypeptide(L)'
;GSVGSTVNEVEFQKKGTIISSGAGLPRPYFGTAIFLDNGDIYGDNSFMTLDLAGGKSYRFDDGKTQTIVSGGTLNASGSGCSDNITLISRSAGAQAFVNTSGANFPLQYVTVMDIAVTGGGSITAGNSIDLGNNTGWTITAPMSRDLYWVGGGGNWNDILHWSLSSGGGGGACIPSAFDNVFFDQNSGFGSGQSVTVNDAIGYCHDMMWSNVANSPEFKVSSSSNKLYVYGSLALEPGMTLNFNGEMRFRSTSSGETILTGGNTFTKNIYLEGAGGGWTFSDDFTSDGDIRQSAGTLRTDNHTLMVDDIIAGGSSIYLGSSDVHVAVNFSVGSGTILDAGTSHLYMGSGGHLNASVSHTLYNVTIAGSGGLVSDCNIDQKLTFLGAGTYEGSVGSTVNEVEFQKKGTIISSGAGL
;
A
#
# COMPACT_ATOMS: atom_id res chain seq x y z
N GLY A 1 -33.56 -16.07 3.95
CA GLY A 1 -34.97 -16.44 4.18
C GLY A 1 -35.84 -15.20 4.20
N SER A 2 -37.16 -15.36 4.27
CA SER A 2 -38.08 -14.25 4.59
C SER A 2 -38.27 -14.15 6.11
N VAL A 3 -38.85 -13.03 6.58
CA VAL A 3 -39.20 -12.79 7.99
C VAL A 3 -39.83 -14.05 8.63
N GLY A 4 -39.27 -14.50 9.76
CA GLY A 4 -39.72 -15.68 10.53
C GLY A 4 -39.36 -17.05 9.97
N SER A 5 -38.52 -17.13 8.93
CA SER A 5 -37.99 -18.41 8.45
C SER A 5 -36.98 -19.00 9.43
N THR A 6 -37.03 -20.31 9.65
CA THR A 6 -36.06 -21.07 10.44
C THR A 6 -35.39 -22.14 9.60
N VAL A 7 -34.06 -22.21 9.64
CA VAL A 7 -33.24 -23.28 9.08
C VAL A 7 -32.48 -23.93 10.23
N ASN A 8 -32.71 -25.22 10.50
CA ASN A 8 -32.04 -25.87 11.63
C ASN A 8 -30.54 -25.99 11.42
N GLU A 9 -30.14 -26.42 10.22
CA GLU A 9 -28.73 -26.57 9.84
C GLU A 9 -28.57 -26.33 8.34
N VAL A 10 -27.48 -25.66 7.96
CA VAL A 10 -27.04 -25.51 6.57
C VAL A 10 -25.51 -25.56 6.51
N GLU A 11 -24.99 -26.35 5.57
CA GLU A 11 -23.55 -26.45 5.30
C GLU A 11 -23.26 -26.07 3.84
N PHE A 12 -22.31 -25.16 3.64
CA PHE A 12 -21.81 -24.75 2.33
C PHE A 12 -20.42 -25.35 2.09
N GLN A 13 -20.35 -26.40 1.26
CA GLN A 13 -19.08 -27.06 0.90
C GLN A 13 -18.23 -26.29 -0.13
N LYS A 14 -18.86 -25.32 -0.80
CA LYS A 14 -18.28 -24.39 -1.77
C LYS A 14 -18.78 -22.99 -1.42
N LYS A 15 -18.29 -21.98 -2.15
CA LYS A 15 -18.69 -20.60 -1.91
C LYS A 15 -20.19 -20.48 -1.65
N GLY A 16 -20.55 -20.10 -0.43
CA GLY A 16 -21.92 -20.07 0.07
C GLY A 16 -22.54 -18.68 -0.05
N THR A 17 -23.87 -18.61 -0.07
CA THR A 17 -24.58 -17.34 0.01
C THR A 17 -25.86 -17.48 0.82
N ILE A 18 -26.00 -16.63 1.85
CA ILE A 18 -27.26 -16.46 2.58
C ILE A 18 -27.88 -15.14 2.14
N ILE A 19 -29.11 -15.18 1.62
CA ILE A 19 -29.88 -13.98 1.27
C ILE A 19 -31.14 -13.92 2.12
N SER A 20 -31.31 -12.83 2.84
CA SER A 20 -32.51 -12.56 3.63
C SER A 20 -33.20 -11.29 3.18
N SER A 21 -34.50 -11.42 2.90
CA SER A 21 -35.35 -10.34 2.39
C SER A 21 -36.41 -9.96 3.43
N GLY A 22 -36.48 -8.66 3.75
CA GLY A 22 -37.46 -8.08 4.67
C GLY A 22 -36.82 -7.42 5.89
N ALA A 23 -37.30 -6.22 6.23
CA ALA A 23 -36.82 -5.41 7.36
C ALA A 23 -37.56 -5.72 8.69
N GLY A 24 -38.30 -6.83 8.76
CA GLY A 24 -39.19 -7.15 9.87
C GLY A 24 -38.60 -8.14 10.88
N LEU A 25 -39.05 -8.03 12.13
CA LEU A 25 -38.90 -9.07 13.13
C LEU A 25 -40.04 -10.10 13.00
N PRO A 26 -39.79 -11.39 13.31
CA PRO A 26 -38.50 -11.97 13.66
C PRO A 26 -37.58 -12.15 12.44
N ARG A 27 -36.27 -11.92 12.64
CA ARG A 27 -35.25 -12.14 11.61
C ARG A 27 -35.17 -13.63 11.25
N PRO A 28 -34.77 -13.99 10.01
CA PRO A 28 -34.45 -15.37 9.66
C PRO A 28 -33.44 -15.97 10.65
N TYR A 29 -33.78 -17.15 11.16
CA TYR A 29 -33.01 -17.84 12.19
C TYR A 29 -32.35 -19.10 11.64
N PHE A 30 -31.06 -19.26 11.92
CA PHE A 30 -30.26 -20.43 11.60
C PHE A 30 -29.82 -21.09 12.90
N GLY A 31 -30.17 -22.36 13.11
CA GLY A 31 -29.63 -23.13 14.22
C GLY A 31 -28.11 -23.24 14.06
N THR A 32 -27.67 -23.82 12.95
CA THR A 32 -26.26 -23.90 12.59
C THR A 32 -26.06 -23.50 11.13
N ALA A 33 -25.11 -22.60 10.87
CA ALA A 33 -24.66 -22.29 9.52
C ALA A 33 -23.15 -22.51 9.43
N ILE A 34 -22.73 -23.44 8.57
CA ILE A 34 -21.33 -23.83 8.38
C ILE A 34 -20.90 -23.43 6.98
N PHE A 35 -19.81 -22.68 6.86
CA PHE A 35 -19.17 -22.36 5.60
C PHE A 35 -17.76 -22.96 5.54
N LEU A 36 -17.56 -23.96 4.68
CA LEU A 36 -16.26 -24.60 4.44
C LEU A 36 -15.43 -23.91 3.34
N ASP A 37 -16.02 -22.89 2.72
CA ASP A 37 -15.40 -22.06 1.69
C ASP A 37 -15.88 -20.60 1.86
N ASN A 38 -15.47 -19.70 0.98
CA ASN A 38 -15.85 -18.28 1.01
C ASN A 38 -17.38 -18.09 1.16
N GLY A 39 -17.83 -16.98 1.76
CA GLY A 39 -19.26 -16.76 1.99
C GLY A 39 -19.70 -15.32 1.80
N ASP A 40 -20.91 -15.14 1.27
CA ASP A 40 -21.58 -13.84 1.22
C ASP A 40 -22.87 -13.91 2.06
N ILE A 41 -23.02 -13.04 3.05
CA ILE A 41 -24.17 -13.04 3.97
C ILE A 41 -24.89 -11.69 3.86
N TYR A 42 -26.11 -11.74 3.35
CA TYR A 42 -26.94 -10.57 3.06
C TYR A 42 -28.14 -10.45 4.00
N GLY A 43 -28.58 -9.21 4.20
CA GLY A 43 -29.71 -8.88 5.06
C GLY A 43 -29.42 -9.16 6.53
N ASP A 44 -30.41 -8.89 7.38
CA ASP A 44 -30.32 -9.20 8.80
C ASP A 44 -30.62 -10.68 9.06
N ASN A 45 -29.74 -11.37 9.79
CA ASN A 45 -29.91 -12.78 10.14
C ASN A 45 -29.66 -13.01 11.63
N SER A 46 -30.11 -14.15 12.13
CA SER A 46 -29.84 -14.62 13.50
C SER A 46 -29.30 -16.05 13.47
N PHE A 47 -28.26 -16.30 14.24
CA PHE A 47 -27.56 -17.59 14.30
C PHE A 47 -27.46 -18.05 15.75
N MET A 48 -27.76 -19.31 16.01
CA MET A 48 -27.27 -19.97 17.23
C MET A 48 -25.81 -20.36 17.06
N THR A 49 -25.42 -20.96 15.93
CA THR A 49 -24.03 -21.25 15.58
C THR A 49 -23.71 -20.71 14.19
N LEU A 50 -22.67 -19.89 14.09
CA LEU A 50 -22.07 -19.46 12.83
C LEU A 50 -20.61 -19.93 12.77
N ASP A 51 -20.34 -20.90 11.90
CA ASP A 51 -19.04 -21.52 11.70
C ASP A 51 -18.46 -21.10 10.36
N LEU A 52 -17.35 -20.38 10.41
CA LEU A 52 -16.63 -19.83 9.28
C LEU A 52 -15.22 -20.43 9.25
N ALA A 53 -14.90 -21.19 8.21
CA ALA A 53 -13.60 -21.82 8.07
C ALA A 53 -12.44 -20.82 7.95
N GLY A 54 -11.28 -21.19 8.50
CA GLY A 54 -10.02 -20.47 8.34
C GLY A 54 -9.60 -20.33 6.87
N GLY A 55 -8.81 -19.29 6.58
CA GLY A 55 -8.24 -19.06 5.25
C GLY A 55 -9.25 -18.63 4.18
N LYS A 56 -10.48 -18.30 4.57
CA LYS A 56 -11.58 -17.89 3.68
C LYS A 56 -11.98 -16.44 3.88
N SER A 57 -12.71 -15.90 2.90
CA SER A 57 -13.29 -14.56 2.92
C SER A 57 -14.80 -14.62 3.07
N TYR A 58 -15.30 -13.88 4.05
CA TYR A 58 -16.71 -13.74 4.38
C TYR A 58 -17.11 -12.27 4.30
N ARG A 59 -18.10 -11.98 3.46
CA ARG A 59 -18.54 -10.62 3.19
C ARG A 59 -19.95 -10.39 3.70
N PHE A 60 -20.14 -9.29 4.42
CA PHE A 60 -21.40 -8.92 5.04
C PHE A 60 -21.97 -7.66 4.38
N ASP A 61 -23.28 -7.67 4.12
CA ASP A 61 -23.98 -6.52 3.53
C ASP A 61 -23.94 -5.30 4.47
N ASP A 62 -23.59 -4.13 3.93
CA ASP A 62 -23.42 -2.93 4.74
C ASP A 62 -24.74 -2.50 5.39
N GLY A 63 -24.65 -1.95 6.60
CA GLY A 63 -25.81 -1.56 7.38
C GLY A 63 -26.65 -2.71 7.94
N LYS A 64 -26.29 -3.98 7.66
CA LYS A 64 -27.05 -5.17 8.10
C LYS A 64 -26.42 -5.84 9.31
N THR A 65 -27.26 -6.45 10.14
CA THR A 65 -26.86 -7.09 11.40
C THR A 65 -26.90 -8.61 11.31
N GLN A 66 -25.76 -9.24 11.53
CA GLN A 66 -25.67 -10.67 11.83
C GLN A 66 -25.71 -10.84 13.35
N THR A 67 -26.80 -11.40 13.85
CA THR A 67 -27.01 -11.56 15.30
C THR A 67 -26.60 -12.96 15.73
N ILE A 68 -25.61 -13.08 16.60
CA ILE A 68 -25.39 -14.30 17.36
C ILE A 68 -26.32 -14.21 18.56
N VAL A 69 -27.33 -15.09 18.62
CA VAL A 69 -28.35 -15.02 19.67
C VAL A 69 -27.78 -15.34 21.04
N SER A 70 -28.49 -15.00 22.11
CA SER A 70 -28.05 -15.32 23.48
C SER A 70 -27.82 -16.83 23.64
N GLY A 71 -26.62 -17.21 24.13
CA GLY A 71 -26.19 -18.61 24.24
C GLY A 71 -25.58 -19.20 22.96
N GLY A 72 -25.55 -18.45 21.86
CA GLY A 72 -24.94 -18.86 20.59
C GLY A 72 -23.42 -18.73 20.53
N THR A 73 -22.84 -19.25 19.45
CA THR A 73 -21.39 -19.28 19.20
C THR A 73 -21.03 -18.72 17.83
N LEU A 74 -19.94 -17.94 17.79
CA LEU A 74 -19.27 -17.50 16.58
C LEU A 74 -17.90 -18.18 16.50
N ASN A 75 -17.72 -19.09 15.55
CA ASN A 75 -16.44 -19.74 15.29
C ASN A 75 -15.87 -19.18 13.98
N ALA A 76 -14.99 -18.19 14.11
CA ALA A 76 -14.43 -17.45 12.99
C ALA A 76 -12.94 -17.14 13.25
N SER A 77 -12.14 -18.20 13.43
CA SER A 77 -10.71 -18.09 13.69
C SER A 77 -9.92 -18.87 12.64
N GLY A 78 -8.79 -18.32 12.24
CA GLY A 78 -7.77 -19.05 11.48
C GLY A 78 -6.91 -19.92 12.37
N SER A 79 -6.07 -20.77 11.75
CA SER A 79 -5.12 -21.64 12.45
C SER A 79 -3.65 -21.21 12.36
N GLY A 80 -3.33 -20.17 11.60
CA GLY A 80 -1.97 -19.67 11.44
C GLY A 80 -1.78 -18.76 10.23
N CYS A 81 -0.52 -18.58 9.84
CA CYS A 81 -0.11 -17.50 8.92
C CYS A 81 -0.66 -17.61 7.49
N SER A 82 -1.00 -18.81 7.02
CA SER A 82 -1.60 -19.06 5.70
C SER A 82 -3.12 -19.28 5.76
N ASP A 83 -3.71 -19.12 6.95
CA ASP A 83 -5.10 -19.50 7.22
C ASP A 83 -5.89 -18.37 7.91
N ASN A 84 -5.45 -17.12 7.72
CA ASN A 84 -6.20 -15.95 8.21
C ASN A 84 -7.61 -15.92 7.60
N ILE A 85 -8.62 -15.79 8.45
CA ILE A 85 -10.01 -15.59 8.01
C ILE A 85 -10.25 -14.10 7.75
N THR A 86 -10.90 -13.76 6.64
CA THR A 86 -11.23 -12.38 6.31
C THR A 86 -12.72 -12.11 6.54
N LEU A 87 -13.03 -11.12 7.38
CA LEU A 87 -14.39 -10.63 7.67
C LEU A 87 -14.50 -9.18 7.22
N ILE A 88 -15.34 -8.90 6.22
CA ILE A 88 -15.36 -7.58 5.57
C ILE A 88 -16.78 -7.13 5.20
N SER A 89 -17.06 -5.84 5.30
CA SER A 89 -18.25 -5.26 4.69
C SER A 89 -18.17 -5.31 3.17
N ARG A 90 -19.30 -5.44 2.48
CA ARG A 90 -19.34 -5.39 1.02
C ARG A 90 -19.12 -4.00 0.42
N SER A 91 -19.28 -2.95 1.23
CA SER A 91 -19.15 -1.56 0.82
C SER A 91 -18.05 -0.90 1.63
N ALA A 92 -16.93 -0.55 0.98
CA ALA A 92 -15.79 0.06 1.64
C ALA A 92 -16.17 1.37 2.34
N GLY A 93 -15.75 1.52 3.60
CA GLY A 93 -16.07 2.68 4.44
C GLY A 93 -17.46 2.65 5.09
N ALA A 94 -18.28 1.64 4.81
CA ALA A 94 -19.61 1.48 5.40
C ALA A 94 -19.67 0.18 6.22
N GLN A 95 -19.98 0.29 7.52
CA GLN A 95 -19.93 -0.85 8.42
C GLN A 95 -21.08 -1.84 8.22
N ALA A 96 -20.77 -3.14 8.29
CA ALA A 96 -21.73 -4.18 8.64
C ALA A 96 -21.67 -4.46 10.16
N PHE A 97 -22.71 -5.09 10.73
CA PHE A 97 -22.81 -5.27 12.18
C PHE A 97 -22.82 -6.73 12.60
N VAL A 98 -22.04 -7.07 13.64
CA VAL A 98 -22.14 -8.34 14.37
C VAL A 98 -22.71 -8.03 15.75
N ASN A 99 -23.91 -8.52 16.05
CA ASN A 99 -24.53 -8.36 17.36
C ASN A 99 -24.24 -9.61 18.19
N THR A 100 -23.55 -9.44 19.32
CA THR A 100 -23.10 -10.57 20.16
C THR A 100 -24.09 -10.95 21.26
N SER A 101 -25.22 -10.23 21.39
CA SER A 101 -26.22 -10.44 22.44
C SER A 101 -25.62 -10.51 23.86
N GLY A 102 -24.61 -9.68 24.14
CA GLY A 102 -23.92 -9.60 25.43
C GLY A 102 -22.76 -10.58 25.61
N ALA A 103 -22.53 -11.48 24.66
CA ALA A 103 -21.44 -12.45 24.72
C ALA A 103 -20.08 -11.86 24.32
N ASN A 104 -19.02 -12.48 24.83
CA ASN A 104 -17.64 -12.19 24.43
C ASN A 104 -17.10 -13.34 23.58
N PHE A 105 -16.63 -13.04 22.37
CA PHE A 105 -16.07 -14.04 21.46
C PHE A 105 -14.56 -13.86 21.30
N PRO A 106 -13.74 -14.82 21.76
CA PRO A 106 -12.31 -14.83 21.49
C PRO A 106 -12.04 -15.45 20.11
N LEU A 107 -11.49 -14.66 19.20
CA LEU A 107 -11.07 -15.08 17.87
C LEU A 107 -9.55 -14.91 17.72
N GLN A 108 -8.97 -15.58 16.72
CA GLN A 108 -7.55 -15.41 16.36
C GLN A 108 -7.34 -15.52 14.85
N TYR A 109 -6.27 -14.90 14.35
CA TYR A 109 -5.91 -14.91 12.92
C TYR A 109 -7.05 -14.42 12.03
N VAL A 110 -7.61 -13.26 12.38
CA VAL A 110 -8.72 -12.61 11.68
C VAL A 110 -8.23 -11.33 11.01
N THR A 111 -8.45 -11.20 9.72
CA THR A 111 -8.37 -9.92 8.99
C THR A 111 -9.76 -9.31 8.95
N VAL A 112 -9.92 -8.10 9.50
CA VAL A 112 -11.25 -7.47 9.61
C VAL A 112 -11.25 -6.04 9.07
N MET A 113 -12.32 -5.65 8.35
CA MET A 113 -12.52 -4.31 7.80
C MET A 113 -13.99 -3.94 7.79
N ASP A 114 -14.32 -2.72 8.23
CA ASP A 114 -15.69 -2.19 8.20
C ASP A 114 -16.70 -3.09 8.96
N ILE A 115 -16.32 -3.69 10.09
CA ILE A 115 -17.24 -4.52 10.91
C ILE A 115 -17.39 -3.92 12.32
N ALA A 116 -18.62 -3.54 12.69
CA ALA A 116 -18.93 -3.06 14.03
C ALA A 116 -19.55 -4.16 14.92
N VAL A 117 -19.06 -4.26 16.15
CA VAL A 117 -19.64 -5.10 17.21
C VAL A 117 -20.73 -4.33 17.94
N THR A 118 -21.90 -4.97 18.11
CA THR A 118 -23.05 -4.41 18.84
C THR A 118 -23.61 -5.45 19.83
N GLY A 119 -24.64 -5.08 20.60
CA GLY A 119 -25.30 -6.01 21.53
C GLY A 119 -24.71 -6.06 22.93
N GLY A 120 -23.75 -5.18 23.26
CA GLY A 120 -23.23 -5.00 24.63
C GLY A 120 -22.14 -5.98 25.07
N GLY A 121 -21.76 -6.94 24.21
CA GLY A 121 -20.57 -7.78 24.41
C GLY A 121 -19.37 -7.28 23.60
N SER A 122 -18.36 -8.14 23.41
CA SER A 122 -17.11 -7.78 22.71
C SER A 122 -16.57 -8.92 21.84
N ILE A 123 -15.74 -8.58 20.86
CA ILE A 123 -14.93 -9.55 20.12
C ILE A 123 -13.46 -9.18 20.32
N THR A 124 -12.69 -10.11 20.88
CA THR A 124 -11.23 -9.98 21.01
C THR A 124 -10.57 -10.83 19.94
N ALA A 125 -9.70 -10.25 19.12
CA ALA A 125 -9.05 -10.93 18.00
C ALA A 125 -7.52 -10.87 18.15
N GLY A 126 -6.89 -12.00 18.52
CA GLY A 126 -5.43 -12.08 18.69
C GLY A 126 -4.69 -12.54 17.43
N ASN A 127 -3.46 -12.08 17.21
CA ASN A 127 -2.69 -12.35 15.99
C ASN A 127 -3.47 -11.97 14.72
N SER A 128 -4.18 -10.84 14.78
CA SER A 128 -5.21 -10.45 13.82
C SER A 128 -4.87 -9.12 13.15
N ILE A 129 -5.42 -8.88 11.97
CA ILE A 129 -5.12 -7.71 11.14
C ILE A 129 -6.33 -6.78 11.13
N ASP A 130 -6.12 -5.55 11.58
CA ASP A 130 -7.10 -4.46 11.48
C ASP A 130 -6.87 -3.68 10.18
N LEU A 131 -7.82 -3.77 9.23
CA LEU A 131 -7.80 -2.98 8.00
C LEU A 131 -8.60 -1.67 8.12
N GLY A 132 -9.11 -1.35 9.32
CA GLY A 132 -9.79 -0.11 9.64
C GLY A 132 -11.31 -0.21 9.77
N ASN A 133 -11.87 0.81 10.45
CA ASN A 133 -13.32 1.00 10.66
C ASN A 133 -14.01 -0.17 11.41
N ASN A 134 -13.37 -0.73 12.43
CA ASN A 134 -13.87 -1.88 13.19
C ASN A 134 -14.29 -1.53 14.63
N THR A 135 -15.45 -0.87 14.79
CA THR A 135 -15.92 -0.40 16.11
C THR A 135 -16.26 -1.57 17.05
N GLY A 136 -15.85 -1.50 18.32
CA GLY A 136 -16.20 -2.50 19.35
C GLY A 136 -15.38 -3.80 19.29
N TRP A 137 -14.35 -3.86 18.45
CA TRP A 137 -13.34 -4.90 18.46
C TRP A 137 -12.17 -4.53 19.38
N THR A 138 -11.54 -5.54 19.97
CA THR A 138 -10.18 -5.44 20.53
C THR A 138 -9.26 -6.32 19.68
N ILE A 139 -8.53 -5.71 18.76
CA ILE A 139 -7.65 -6.41 17.82
C ILE A 139 -6.20 -6.27 18.28
N THR A 140 -5.51 -7.40 18.43
CA THR A 140 -4.07 -7.44 18.72
C THR A 140 -3.36 -7.96 17.49
N ALA A 141 -2.51 -7.11 16.89
CA ALA A 141 -1.65 -7.47 15.78
C ALA A 141 -0.72 -8.65 16.14
N PRO A 142 -0.32 -9.48 15.17
CA PRO A 142 0.74 -10.45 15.41
C PRO A 142 2.03 -9.74 15.81
N MET A 143 2.85 -10.39 16.64
CA MET A 143 4.18 -9.86 16.97
C MET A 143 5.04 -9.82 15.70
N SER A 144 5.76 -8.72 15.51
CA SER A 144 6.79 -8.59 14.48
C SER A 144 7.82 -9.70 14.62
N ARG A 145 8.23 -10.29 13.51
CA ARG A 145 9.31 -11.29 13.44
C ARG A 145 10.41 -10.79 12.51
N ASP A 146 11.62 -11.23 12.79
CA ASP A 146 12.73 -11.13 11.87
C ASP A 146 12.82 -12.45 11.08
N LEU A 147 12.61 -12.36 9.77
CA LEU A 147 12.58 -13.51 8.87
C LEU A 147 13.76 -13.44 7.91
N TYR A 148 14.52 -14.53 7.84
CA TYR A 148 15.71 -14.64 7.03
C TYR A 148 15.44 -15.53 5.84
N TRP A 149 15.83 -15.06 4.65
CA TRP A 149 15.84 -15.89 3.46
C TRP A 149 16.93 -16.96 3.57
N VAL A 150 16.63 -18.21 3.20
CA VAL A 150 17.57 -19.34 3.25
C VAL A 150 17.39 -20.27 2.04
N GLY A 151 18.36 -21.16 1.79
CA GLY A 151 18.22 -22.23 0.79
C GLY A 151 18.52 -21.83 -0.67
N GLY A 152 19.08 -20.64 -0.90
CA GLY A 152 19.44 -20.14 -2.23
C GLY A 152 18.24 -19.57 -3.00
N GLY A 153 18.30 -19.58 -4.32
CA GLY A 153 17.24 -19.04 -5.18
C GLY A 153 15.91 -19.79 -5.03
N GLY A 154 14.80 -19.05 -5.11
CA GLY A 154 13.48 -19.60 -4.84
C GLY A 154 12.32 -18.62 -4.96
N ASN A 155 11.15 -19.11 -4.57
CA ASN A 155 9.88 -18.40 -4.61
C ASN A 155 9.53 -17.80 -3.25
N TRP A 156 9.12 -16.53 -3.24
CA TRP A 156 8.75 -15.79 -2.02
C TRP A 156 7.69 -16.52 -1.20
N ASN A 157 6.74 -17.20 -1.86
CA ASN A 157 5.64 -17.88 -1.16
C ASN A 157 5.98 -19.30 -0.66
N ASP A 158 7.22 -19.76 -0.84
CA ASP A 158 7.67 -21.05 -0.33
C ASP A 158 8.24 -20.90 1.08
N ILE A 159 7.53 -21.50 2.06
CA ILE A 159 7.91 -21.46 3.47
C ILE A 159 9.29 -22.06 3.74
N LEU A 160 9.79 -22.95 2.86
CA LEU A 160 11.11 -23.54 3.01
C LEU A 160 12.25 -22.54 2.78
N HIS A 161 11.96 -21.36 2.23
CA HIS A 161 12.91 -20.28 2.08
C HIS A 161 12.90 -19.26 3.22
N TRP A 162 12.00 -19.39 4.20
CA TRP A 162 11.92 -18.47 5.35
C TRP A 162 12.35 -19.15 6.65
N SER A 163 13.26 -18.52 7.37
CA SER A 163 13.82 -18.97 8.64
C SER A 163 13.67 -17.90 9.72
N LEU A 164 13.56 -18.31 10.99
CA LEU A 164 13.57 -17.40 12.16
C LEU A 164 14.99 -16.98 12.59
N SER A 165 16.01 -17.46 11.88
CA SER A 165 17.42 -17.11 12.12
C SER A 165 18.23 -17.19 10.83
N SER A 166 19.18 -16.27 10.65
CA SER A 166 20.15 -16.28 9.54
C SER A 166 20.83 -17.64 9.36
N GLY A 167 20.75 -18.23 8.16
CA GLY A 167 21.33 -19.54 7.83
C GLY A 167 20.68 -20.74 8.52
N GLY A 168 19.54 -20.53 9.19
CA GLY A 168 18.78 -21.58 9.87
C GLY A 168 17.98 -22.49 8.93
N GLY A 169 17.19 -23.38 9.52
CA GLY A 169 16.26 -24.23 8.77
C GLY A 169 15.05 -23.44 8.28
N GLY A 170 14.67 -23.65 7.02
CA GLY A 170 13.43 -23.13 6.47
C GLY A 170 12.17 -23.75 7.10
N GLY A 171 11.03 -23.13 6.87
CA GLY A 171 9.72 -23.57 7.36
C GLY A 171 8.99 -22.53 8.21
N ALA A 172 9.55 -21.34 8.39
CA ALA A 172 8.81 -20.22 8.96
C ALA A 172 7.70 -19.79 7.99
N CYS A 173 6.65 -19.17 8.53
CA CYS A 173 5.61 -18.63 7.67
C CYS A 173 6.15 -17.54 6.74
N ILE A 174 5.49 -17.38 5.60
CA ILE A 174 5.73 -16.25 4.71
C ILE A 174 5.60 -14.90 5.47
N PRO A 175 6.41 -13.90 5.11
CA PRO A 175 6.35 -12.58 5.74
C PRO A 175 5.00 -11.88 5.57
N SER A 176 4.61 -11.17 6.61
CA SER A 176 3.44 -10.29 6.65
C SER A 176 3.88 -8.82 6.65
N ALA A 177 2.91 -7.90 6.68
CA ALA A 177 3.14 -6.46 6.81
C ALA A 177 3.88 -6.06 8.11
N PHE A 178 3.97 -6.96 9.09
CA PHE A 178 4.59 -6.71 10.39
C PHE A 178 5.99 -7.31 10.51
N ASP A 179 6.45 -8.10 9.52
CA ASP A 179 7.71 -8.84 9.65
C ASP A 179 8.83 -8.16 8.88
N ASN A 180 9.99 -8.05 9.51
CA ASN A 180 11.21 -7.60 8.85
C ASN A 180 11.83 -8.79 8.10
N VAL A 181 12.28 -8.56 6.87
CA VAL A 181 12.90 -9.59 6.05
C VAL A 181 14.37 -9.27 5.78
N PHE A 182 15.20 -10.29 5.89
CA PHE A 182 16.64 -10.19 5.78
C PHE A 182 17.18 -11.15 4.73
N PHE A 183 17.98 -10.61 3.82
CA PHE A 183 18.77 -11.35 2.86
C PHE A 183 20.23 -11.05 3.18
N ASP A 184 20.96 -12.07 3.61
CA ASP A 184 22.36 -11.91 4.02
C ASP A 184 23.29 -12.96 3.41
N GLN A 185 24.57 -12.94 3.81
CA GLN A 185 25.59 -13.90 3.37
C GLN A 185 25.20 -15.38 3.55
N ASN A 186 24.29 -15.70 4.49
CA ASN A 186 23.83 -17.05 4.80
C ASN A 186 22.52 -17.42 4.06
N SER A 187 22.04 -16.57 3.15
CA SER A 187 20.91 -16.86 2.28
C SER A 187 21.14 -18.05 1.35
N GLY A 188 22.40 -18.44 1.14
CA GLY A 188 22.79 -19.63 0.37
C GLY A 188 22.76 -19.44 -1.15
N PHE A 189 22.77 -18.21 -1.64
CA PHE A 189 22.75 -17.94 -3.08
C PHE A 189 23.99 -18.48 -3.79
N GLY A 190 23.77 -19.29 -4.82
CA GLY A 190 24.73 -19.61 -5.86
C GLY A 190 24.68 -18.61 -7.02
N SER A 191 25.63 -18.73 -7.96
CA SER A 191 25.69 -17.87 -9.15
C SER A 191 24.41 -17.95 -10.00
N GLY A 192 23.87 -16.79 -10.39
CA GLY A 192 22.69 -16.67 -11.25
C GLY A 192 21.35 -17.01 -10.58
N GLN A 193 21.33 -17.14 -9.25
CA GLN A 193 20.10 -17.42 -8.50
C GLN A 193 19.28 -16.16 -8.25
N SER A 194 17.98 -16.36 -8.01
CA SER A 194 17.02 -15.27 -7.85
C SER A 194 16.03 -15.51 -6.73
N VAL A 195 15.57 -14.44 -6.11
CA VAL A 195 14.37 -14.41 -5.27
C VAL A 195 13.21 -13.91 -6.12
N THR A 196 12.15 -14.69 -6.21
CA THR A 196 11.00 -14.39 -7.06
C THR A 196 9.75 -14.14 -6.23
N VAL A 197 9.22 -12.91 -6.24
CA VAL A 197 7.86 -12.65 -5.74
C VAL A 197 6.85 -13.23 -6.73
N ASN A 198 6.24 -14.35 -6.35
CA ASN A 198 5.38 -15.15 -7.21
C ASN A 198 3.91 -15.22 -6.74
N ASP A 199 3.58 -14.56 -5.62
CA ASP A 199 2.21 -14.32 -5.20
C ASP A 199 1.67 -13.00 -5.75
N ALA A 200 0.33 -12.85 -5.78
CA ALA A 200 -0.31 -11.61 -6.21
C ALA A 200 0.22 -10.39 -5.44
N ILE A 201 0.50 -10.56 -4.14
CA ILE A 201 1.09 -9.54 -3.27
C ILE A 201 2.05 -10.23 -2.27
N GLY A 202 3.32 -9.85 -2.28
CA GLY A 202 4.25 -10.09 -1.18
C GLY A 202 4.23 -8.94 -0.17
N TYR A 203 4.55 -9.21 1.09
CA TYR A 203 4.50 -8.23 2.19
C TYR A 203 5.79 -8.26 2.99
N CYS A 204 6.23 -7.11 3.48
CA CYS A 204 7.20 -7.01 4.57
C CYS A 204 6.97 -5.70 5.33
N HIS A 205 7.44 -5.62 6.57
CA HIS A 205 7.70 -4.35 7.23
C HIS A 205 8.97 -3.75 6.64
N ASP A 206 10.14 -4.10 7.18
CA ASP A 206 11.43 -3.73 6.60
C ASP A 206 11.94 -4.82 5.65
N MET A 207 12.67 -4.42 4.61
CA MET A 207 13.44 -5.33 3.76
C MET A 207 14.89 -4.89 3.72
N MET A 208 15.79 -5.77 4.14
CA MET A 208 17.23 -5.52 4.14
C MET A 208 17.99 -6.59 3.40
N TRP A 209 18.74 -6.18 2.37
CA TRP A 209 19.76 -6.96 1.70
C TRP A 209 21.12 -6.45 2.17
N SER A 210 21.93 -7.33 2.76
CA SER A 210 23.25 -6.94 3.29
C SER A 210 24.27 -8.05 3.12
N ASN A 211 25.42 -7.75 2.52
CA ASN A 211 26.52 -8.70 2.31
C ASN A 211 26.08 -9.99 1.58
N VAL A 212 25.13 -9.90 0.65
CA VAL A 212 24.66 -11.07 -0.11
C VAL A 212 25.72 -11.53 -1.11
N ALA A 213 26.02 -12.83 -1.12
CA ALA A 213 26.99 -13.41 -2.04
C ALA A 213 26.39 -13.63 -3.44
N ASN A 214 27.26 -13.64 -4.46
CA ASN A 214 26.94 -14.04 -5.83
C ASN A 214 25.91 -13.17 -6.58
N SER A 215 25.69 -11.92 -6.15
CA SER A 215 24.86 -10.92 -6.84
C SER A 215 23.50 -11.46 -7.30
N PRO A 216 22.63 -11.90 -6.36
CA PRO A 216 21.35 -12.48 -6.71
C PRO A 216 20.44 -11.48 -7.43
N GLU A 217 19.48 -12.02 -8.20
CA GLU A 217 18.42 -11.23 -8.82
C GLU A 217 17.18 -11.18 -7.90
N PHE A 218 16.65 -9.99 -7.65
CA PHE A 218 15.33 -9.83 -7.04
C PHE A 218 14.30 -9.45 -8.12
N LYS A 219 13.29 -10.31 -8.31
CA LYS A 219 12.33 -10.19 -9.42
C LYS A 219 10.90 -10.58 -9.03
N VAL A 220 10.00 -10.37 -9.98
CA VAL A 220 8.61 -10.86 -9.95
C VAL A 220 8.37 -11.94 -11.00
N SER A 221 7.41 -12.84 -10.76
CA SER A 221 7.00 -13.84 -11.75
C SER A 221 6.11 -13.28 -12.88
N SER A 222 5.42 -12.18 -12.61
CA SER A 222 4.48 -11.48 -13.48
C SER A 222 4.49 -10.00 -13.14
N SER A 223 4.29 -9.13 -14.13
CA SER A 223 4.12 -7.68 -13.92
C SER A 223 2.89 -7.30 -13.10
N SER A 224 1.97 -8.26 -12.88
CA SER A 224 0.81 -8.07 -12.00
C SER A 224 1.10 -8.32 -10.51
N ASN A 225 2.24 -8.95 -10.19
CA ASN A 225 2.66 -9.18 -8.81
C ASN A 225 3.11 -7.86 -8.18
N LYS A 226 2.86 -7.73 -6.88
CA LYS A 226 3.23 -6.53 -6.09
C LYS A 226 4.07 -6.91 -4.88
N LEU A 227 4.88 -5.97 -4.41
CA LEU A 227 5.49 -6.02 -3.08
C LEU A 227 5.00 -4.83 -2.28
N TYR A 228 4.40 -5.08 -1.11
CA TYR A 228 4.01 -4.04 -0.16
C TYR A 228 5.03 -3.96 0.97
N VAL A 229 5.68 -2.80 1.08
CA VAL A 229 6.70 -2.50 2.09
C VAL A 229 6.08 -1.55 3.11
N TYR A 230 5.95 -1.99 4.35
CA TYR A 230 5.32 -1.22 5.44
C TYR A 230 6.34 -0.49 6.33
N GLY A 231 7.63 -0.62 6.04
CA GLY A 231 8.71 0.10 6.68
C GLY A 231 9.75 0.55 5.65
N SER A 232 11.01 0.26 5.95
CA SER A 232 12.18 0.69 5.19
C SER A 232 12.66 -0.36 4.18
N LEU A 233 13.30 0.11 3.10
CA LEU A 233 13.95 -0.73 2.10
C LEU A 233 15.44 -0.42 2.05
N ALA A 234 16.28 -1.45 2.16
CA ALA A 234 17.71 -1.37 1.92
C ALA A 234 18.15 -2.48 0.98
N LEU A 235 18.61 -2.10 -0.22
CA LEU A 235 19.15 -3.01 -1.22
C LEU A 235 20.69 -3.05 -1.15
N GLU A 236 21.27 -4.20 -1.49
CA GLU A 236 22.72 -4.39 -1.52
C GLU A 236 23.29 -3.83 -2.84
N PRO A 237 24.41 -3.08 -2.81
CA PRO A 237 25.13 -2.71 -4.01
C PRO A 237 25.57 -3.93 -4.84
N GLY A 238 25.31 -3.89 -6.15
CA GLY A 238 25.76 -4.94 -7.08
C GLY A 238 24.88 -6.20 -7.13
N MET A 239 23.73 -6.22 -6.44
CA MET A 239 22.64 -7.16 -6.78
C MET A 239 21.99 -6.76 -8.11
N THR A 240 21.10 -7.60 -8.64
CA THR A 240 20.26 -7.24 -9.80
C THR A 240 18.83 -7.01 -9.37
N LEU A 241 18.34 -5.77 -9.45
CA LEU A 241 16.92 -5.46 -9.27
C LEU A 241 16.17 -5.57 -10.61
N ASN A 242 15.44 -6.67 -10.81
CA ASN A 242 14.59 -6.89 -11.99
C ASN A 242 13.11 -6.96 -11.58
N PHE A 243 12.70 -6.00 -10.77
CA PHE A 243 11.35 -5.94 -10.20
C PHE A 243 10.38 -5.25 -11.16
N ASN A 244 9.95 -5.96 -12.20
CA ASN A 244 9.00 -5.44 -13.21
C ASN A 244 7.52 -5.46 -12.77
N GLY A 245 7.26 -5.62 -11.47
CA GLY A 245 5.95 -5.47 -10.85
C GLY A 245 5.83 -4.12 -10.14
N GLU A 246 4.84 -3.98 -9.26
CA GLU A 246 4.67 -2.75 -8.47
C GLU A 246 5.27 -2.89 -7.08
N MET A 247 6.20 -1.98 -6.72
CA MET A 247 6.62 -1.82 -5.33
C MET A 247 5.83 -0.68 -4.70
N ARG A 248 5.12 -0.98 -3.60
CA ARG A 248 4.26 -0.03 -2.89
C ARG A 248 4.71 0.15 -1.46
N PHE A 249 5.09 1.37 -1.12
CA PHE A 249 5.44 1.81 0.21
C PHE A 249 4.19 2.28 0.94
N ARG A 250 3.86 1.59 2.04
CA ARG A 250 2.56 1.71 2.73
C ARG A 250 2.67 1.88 4.25
N SER A 251 3.89 2.11 4.78
CA SER A 251 4.10 2.53 6.17
C SER A 251 3.17 3.66 6.57
N THR A 252 2.63 3.58 7.78
CA THR A 252 1.88 4.69 8.40
C THR A 252 2.74 5.44 9.43
N SER A 253 4.02 5.04 9.55
CA SER A 253 5.01 5.63 10.43
C SER A 253 5.94 6.57 9.65
N SER A 254 6.33 7.65 10.28
CA SER A 254 7.39 8.53 9.77
C SER A 254 8.77 7.97 10.12
N GLY A 255 9.77 8.24 9.27
CA GLY A 255 11.17 7.93 9.56
C GLY A 255 11.69 6.71 8.80
N GLU A 256 10.91 6.19 7.86
CA GLU A 256 11.34 5.12 6.96
C GLU A 256 12.39 5.63 5.97
N THR A 257 13.21 4.71 5.49
CA THR A 257 14.23 4.98 4.50
C THR A 257 14.10 4.09 3.27
N ILE A 258 14.60 4.60 2.14
CA ILE A 258 14.78 3.86 0.91
C ILE A 258 16.25 4.02 0.52
N LEU A 259 17.02 2.95 0.64
CA LEU A 259 18.39 2.82 0.17
C LEU A 259 18.40 1.87 -1.03
N THR A 260 18.73 2.40 -2.20
CA THR A 260 18.69 1.65 -3.46
C THR A 260 19.95 0.82 -3.69
N GLY A 261 21.07 1.13 -3.01
CA GLY A 261 22.36 0.51 -3.27
C GLY A 261 22.86 0.80 -4.70
N GLY A 262 22.38 1.88 -5.32
CA GLY A 262 22.63 2.21 -6.72
C GLY A 262 21.86 1.36 -7.74
N ASN A 263 20.88 0.57 -7.32
CA ASN A 263 20.02 -0.20 -8.24
C ASN A 263 18.96 0.70 -8.89
N THR A 264 18.72 0.51 -10.19
CA THR A 264 17.65 1.19 -10.92
C THR A 264 16.32 0.45 -10.81
N PHE A 265 15.27 1.17 -10.46
CA PHE A 265 13.90 0.64 -10.46
C PHE A 265 13.31 0.68 -11.87
N THR A 266 12.84 -0.45 -12.39
CA THR A 266 12.36 -0.55 -13.79
C THR A 266 10.88 -0.18 -13.97
N LYS A 267 10.18 0.08 -12.87
CA LYS A 267 8.74 0.38 -12.83
C LYS A 267 8.44 1.41 -11.76
N ASN A 268 7.20 1.92 -11.84
CA ASN A 268 6.65 2.87 -10.91
C ASN A 268 6.77 2.38 -9.47
N ILE A 269 7.16 3.29 -8.58
CA ILE A 269 6.98 3.11 -7.15
C ILE A 269 5.75 3.89 -6.68
N TYR A 270 5.08 3.34 -5.67
CA TYR A 270 3.89 3.95 -5.09
C TYR A 270 4.12 4.27 -3.63
N LEU A 271 3.79 5.49 -3.20
CA LEU A 271 3.81 5.90 -1.80
C LEU A 271 2.37 6.22 -1.37
N GLU A 272 1.81 5.36 -0.52
CA GLU A 272 0.35 5.30 -0.27
C GLU A 272 -0.02 5.20 1.22
N GLY A 273 0.96 5.27 2.12
CA GLY A 273 0.72 5.20 3.56
C GLY A 273 0.47 6.56 4.20
N ALA A 274 -0.75 6.80 4.67
CA ALA A 274 -1.09 8.02 5.41
C ALA A 274 -0.35 8.07 6.75
N GLY A 275 0.30 9.19 7.07
CA GLY A 275 1.22 9.30 8.21
C GLY A 275 2.64 8.75 7.93
N GLY A 276 2.78 7.97 6.86
CA GLY A 276 4.06 7.45 6.38
C GLY A 276 5.05 8.55 5.99
N GLY A 277 6.34 8.29 6.18
CA GLY A 277 7.39 9.20 5.72
C GLY A 277 8.63 8.45 5.30
N TRP A 278 9.02 8.61 4.03
CA TRP A 278 10.17 7.96 3.40
C TRP A 278 11.24 8.98 3.03
N THR A 279 12.48 8.66 3.36
CA THR A 279 13.66 9.46 3.02
C THR A 279 14.59 8.62 2.14
N PHE A 280 14.95 9.13 0.97
CA PHE A 280 16.00 8.51 0.17
C PHE A 280 17.33 8.62 0.91
N SER A 281 18.04 7.51 1.04
CA SER A 281 19.36 7.44 1.71
C SER A 281 20.53 7.45 0.74
N ASP A 282 20.24 7.38 -0.56
CA ASP A 282 21.16 7.53 -1.68
C ASP A 282 20.42 8.12 -2.89
N ASP A 283 21.14 8.31 -3.99
CA ASP A 283 20.52 8.73 -5.26
C ASP A 283 19.49 7.70 -5.71
N PHE A 284 18.31 8.17 -6.11
CA PHE A 284 17.22 7.32 -6.56
C PHE A 284 17.03 7.44 -8.07
N THR A 285 17.07 6.31 -8.78
CA THR A 285 16.82 6.24 -10.22
C THR A 285 15.71 5.23 -10.53
N SER A 286 14.72 5.64 -11.32
CA SER A 286 13.71 4.76 -11.89
C SER A 286 13.44 5.06 -13.36
N ASP A 287 13.21 4.01 -14.15
CA ASP A 287 12.67 4.10 -15.51
C ASP A 287 11.14 4.34 -15.53
N GLY A 288 10.50 4.41 -14.36
CA GLY A 288 9.08 4.67 -14.21
C GLY A 288 8.80 5.88 -13.32
N ASP A 289 7.55 5.97 -12.88
CA ASP A 289 7.03 7.10 -12.14
C ASP A 289 7.28 6.98 -10.63
N ILE A 290 7.33 8.13 -9.95
CA ILE A 290 6.93 8.23 -8.55
C ILE A 290 5.45 8.61 -8.49
N ARG A 291 4.63 7.74 -7.91
CA ARG A 291 3.20 7.99 -7.66
C ARG A 291 2.94 8.09 -6.17
N GLN A 292 2.65 9.29 -5.71
CA GLN A 292 2.38 9.56 -4.31
C GLN A 292 0.91 9.95 -4.10
N SER A 293 0.22 9.20 -3.26
CA SER A 293 -1.17 9.48 -2.87
C SER A 293 -1.32 9.80 -1.39
N ALA A 294 -0.28 9.56 -0.59
CA ALA A 294 -0.25 9.87 0.83
C ALA A 294 1.19 9.94 1.37
N GLY A 295 1.31 10.36 2.62
CA GLY A 295 2.56 10.38 3.36
C GLY A 295 3.53 11.45 2.87
N THR A 296 4.77 11.35 3.33
CA THR A 296 5.84 12.31 3.03
C THR A 296 6.98 11.63 2.26
N LEU A 297 7.46 12.26 1.19
CA LEU A 297 8.69 11.90 0.51
C LEU A 297 9.75 12.98 0.76
N ARG A 298 10.97 12.56 1.10
CA ARG A 298 12.15 13.44 1.22
C ARG A 298 13.27 12.89 0.35
N THR A 299 13.83 13.75 -0.50
CA THR A 299 15.01 13.40 -1.31
C THR A 299 16.32 13.54 -0.54
N ASP A 300 16.32 14.28 0.57
CA ASP A 300 17.48 14.51 1.45
C ASP A 300 18.77 14.92 0.72
N ASN A 301 18.61 15.79 -0.30
CA ASN A 301 19.72 16.32 -1.11
C ASN A 301 20.36 15.30 -2.07
N HIS A 302 19.76 14.11 -2.21
CA HIS A 302 20.17 13.14 -3.23
C HIS A 302 19.55 13.41 -4.59
N THR A 303 20.23 12.97 -5.64
CA THR A 303 19.74 13.08 -7.01
C THR A 303 18.52 12.17 -7.20
N LEU A 304 17.49 12.70 -7.86
CA LEU A 304 16.30 11.95 -8.21
C LEU A 304 16.17 11.90 -9.73
N MET A 305 16.12 10.72 -10.34
CA MET A 305 15.88 10.55 -11.79
C MET A 305 14.70 9.62 -12.04
N VAL A 306 13.63 10.12 -12.67
CA VAL A 306 12.37 9.39 -12.90
C VAL A 306 11.69 9.80 -14.21
N ASP A 307 10.71 9.02 -14.66
CA ASP A 307 9.89 9.39 -15.84
C ASP A 307 8.93 10.52 -15.48
N ASP A 308 8.06 10.27 -14.50
CA ASP A 308 7.08 11.22 -13.96
C ASP A 308 7.14 11.32 -12.43
N ILE A 309 6.74 12.48 -11.89
CA ILE A 309 6.35 12.66 -10.48
C ILE A 309 4.89 13.07 -10.45
N ILE A 310 4.03 12.25 -9.85
CA ILE A 310 2.59 12.49 -9.72
C ILE A 310 2.21 12.42 -8.25
N ALA A 311 1.78 13.55 -7.67
CA ALA A 311 1.51 13.66 -6.24
C ALA A 311 0.20 14.38 -5.93
N GLY A 312 -0.60 13.81 -5.02
CA GLY A 312 -1.86 14.39 -4.56
C GLY A 312 -2.16 14.06 -3.09
N GLY A 313 -2.49 15.07 -2.28
CA GLY A 313 -2.87 14.88 -0.87
C GLY A 313 -1.72 14.41 0.03
N SER A 314 -0.47 14.73 -0.35
CA SER A 314 0.76 14.22 0.26
C SER A 314 1.72 15.36 0.65
N SER A 315 2.98 15.03 0.97
CA SER A 315 4.06 16.01 1.15
C SER A 315 5.34 15.59 0.43
N ILE A 316 6.02 16.53 -0.21
CA ILE A 316 7.30 16.33 -0.90
C ILE A 316 8.28 17.40 -0.44
N TYR A 317 9.47 16.99 -0.03
CA TYR A 317 10.59 17.86 0.33
C TYR A 317 11.80 17.52 -0.54
N LEU A 318 12.26 18.49 -1.35
CA LEU A 318 13.32 18.29 -2.33
C LEU A 318 14.71 18.73 -1.85
N GLY A 319 14.81 19.43 -0.70
CA GLY A 319 16.09 19.88 -0.15
C GLY A 319 16.91 20.69 -1.18
N SER A 320 18.18 20.33 -1.36
CA SER A 320 19.06 20.84 -2.41
C SER A 320 19.30 19.85 -3.55
N SER A 321 18.36 18.92 -3.80
CA SER A 321 18.50 17.87 -4.81
C SER A 321 18.50 18.39 -6.25
N ASP A 322 19.24 17.70 -7.12
CA ASP A 322 19.01 17.70 -8.55
C ASP A 322 17.90 16.68 -8.88
N VAL A 323 16.78 17.18 -9.43
CA VAL A 323 15.58 16.38 -9.73
C VAL A 323 15.39 16.33 -11.23
N HIS A 324 15.59 15.18 -11.84
CA HIS A 324 15.42 14.94 -13.27
C HIS A 324 14.12 14.18 -13.51
N VAL A 325 13.21 14.81 -14.23
CA VAL A 325 11.91 14.25 -14.62
C VAL A 325 11.82 14.24 -16.12
N ALA A 326 11.60 13.08 -16.73
CA ALA A 326 11.61 12.97 -18.18
C ALA A 326 10.41 13.69 -18.83
N VAL A 327 9.21 13.53 -18.28
CA VAL A 327 7.98 14.04 -18.91
C VAL A 327 7.15 14.93 -17.99
N ASN A 328 6.56 14.43 -16.92
CA ASN A 328 5.55 15.18 -16.13
C ASN A 328 5.94 15.33 -14.66
N PHE A 329 5.91 16.56 -14.18
CA PHE A 329 5.93 16.88 -12.76
C PHE A 329 4.58 17.48 -12.40
N SER A 330 3.70 16.67 -11.81
CA SER A 330 2.31 16.99 -11.52
C SER A 330 2.04 16.91 -10.02
N VAL A 331 1.84 18.06 -9.38
CA VAL A 331 1.61 18.17 -7.94
C VAL A 331 0.30 18.91 -7.69
N GLY A 332 -0.70 18.17 -7.22
CA GLY A 332 -2.03 18.72 -6.92
C GLY A 332 -2.00 19.75 -5.80
N SER A 333 -2.91 20.73 -5.84
CA SER A 333 -2.94 21.88 -4.89
C SER A 333 -3.13 21.52 -3.41
N GLY A 334 -3.59 20.30 -3.11
CA GLY A 334 -3.68 19.79 -1.74
C GLY A 334 -2.38 19.14 -1.22
N THR A 335 -1.34 19.07 -2.03
CA THR A 335 -0.03 18.53 -1.65
C THR A 335 0.85 19.63 -1.07
N ILE A 336 1.66 19.32 -0.06
CA ILE A 336 2.71 20.22 0.41
C ILE A 336 3.95 19.98 -0.46
N LEU A 337 4.41 21.01 -1.15
CA LEU A 337 5.69 20.99 -1.87
C LEU A 337 6.65 21.99 -1.23
N ASP A 338 7.74 21.49 -0.67
CA ASP A 338 8.89 22.28 -0.27
C ASP A 338 10.07 21.95 -1.20
N ALA A 339 10.34 22.86 -2.12
CA ALA A 339 11.41 22.69 -3.08
C ALA A 339 12.81 22.97 -2.48
N GLY A 340 12.94 23.54 -1.28
CA GLY A 340 14.23 23.99 -0.74
C GLY A 340 15.03 24.85 -1.74
N THR A 341 16.27 24.45 -2.02
CA THR A 341 17.13 25.05 -3.05
C THR A 341 17.36 24.09 -4.22
N SER A 342 16.42 23.18 -4.49
CA SER A 342 16.54 22.15 -5.53
C SER A 342 16.61 22.72 -6.95
N HIS A 343 17.07 21.89 -7.88
CA HIS A 343 17.00 22.15 -9.31
C HIS A 343 16.16 21.07 -9.99
N LEU A 344 15.02 21.47 -10.56
CA LEU A 344 14.19 20.58 -11.36
C LEU A 344 14.54 20.67 -12.84
N TYR A 345 14.98 19.57 -13.43
CA TYR A 345 15.24 19.38 -14.85
C TYR A 345 14.11 18.56 -15.46
N MET A 346 13.37 19.17 -16.38
CA MET A 346 12.36 18.50 -17.18
C MET A 346 12.94 18.10 -18.53
N GLY A 347 12.63 16.90 -19.02
CA GLY A 347 13.01 16.41 -20.34
C GLY A 347 12.33 17.15 -21.50
N SER A 348 12.54 16.65 -22.73
CA SER A 348 12.00 17.29 -23.94
C SER A 348 10.48 17.23 -23.97
N GLY A 349 9.83 18.40 -24.07
CA GLY A 349 8.38 18.49 -24.02
C GLY A 349 7.81 18.37 -22.61
N GLY A 350 8.66 18.48 -21.58
CA GLY A 350 8.23 18.28 -20.20
C GLY A 350 7.14 19.25 -19.75
N HIS A 351 6.21 18.72 -18.95
CA HIS A 351 5.07 19.43 -18.41
C HIS A 351 5.21 19.57 -16.89
N LEU A 352 5.38 20.80 -16.42
CA LEU A 352 5.30 21.13 -15.01
C LEU A 352 3.90 21.68 -14.71
N ASN A 353 3.12 20.92 -13.97
CA ASN A 353 1.80 21.31 -13.50
C ASN A 353 1.76 21.29 -11.98
N ALA A 354 1.67 22.47 -11.36
CA ALA A 354 1.60 22.58 -9.92
C ALA A 354 0.39 23.44 -9.51
N SER A 355 0.58 24.35 -8.56
CA SER A 355 -0.46 25.30 -8.17
C SER A 355 0.16 26.58 -7.64
N VAL A 356 -0.61 27.67 -7.59
CA VAL A 356 -0.12 28.99 -7.16
C VAL A 356 0.40 29.01 -5.71
N SER A 357 0.11 27.98 -4.91
CA SER A 357 0.68 27.80 -3.57
C SER A 357 2.03 27.08 -3.57
N HIS A 358 2.47 26.55 -4.71
CA HIS A 358 3.74 25.84 -4.85
C HIS A 358 4.83 26.77 -5.37
N THR A 359 5.98 26.75 -4.71
CA THR A 359 7.16 27.51 -5.12
C THR A 359 8.30 26.53 -5.38
N LEU A 360 8.80 26.52 -6.62
CA LEU A 360 10.02 25.82 -7.00
C LEU A 360 11.19 26.80 -7.01
N TYR A 361 12.41 26.29 -6.88
CA TYR A 361 13.60 27.14 -6.80
C TYR A 361 14.22 27.40 -8.18
N ASN A 362 14.94 26.42 -8.74
CA ASN A 362 15.40 26.45 -10.13
C ASN A 362 14.63 25.43 -10.98
N VAL A 363 14.24 25.83 -12.18
CA VAL A 363 13.60 24.93 -13.16
C VAL A 363 14.26 25.09 -14.52
N THR A 364 14.65 23.98 -15.13
CA THR A 364 15.12 23.91 -16.51
C THR A 364 14.24 22.97 -17.32
N ILE A 365 13.68 23.48 -18.41
CA ILE A 365 12.93 22.71 -19.39
C ILE A 365 13.83 22.43 -20.59
N ALA A 366 14.14 21.15 -20.82
CA ALA A 366 14.91 20.70 -21.98
C ALA A 366 14.04 20.63 -23.24
N GLY A 367 14.68 20.63 -24.41
CA GLY A 367 14.01 20.41 -25.69
C GLY A 367 12.93 21.44 -26.02
N SER A 368 12.12 21.15 -27.04
CA SER A 368 11.01 22.00 -27.48
C SER A 368 9.66 21.46 -27.04
N GLY A 369 8.69 22.34 -26.79
CA GLY A 369 7.30 22.01 -26.49
C GLY A 369 6.96 21.94 -25.01
N GLY A 370 7.90 22.26 -24.11
CA GLY A 370 7.62 22.19 -22.68
C GLY A 370 6.70 23.30 -22.17
N LEU A 371 5.94 22.98 -21.13
CA LEU A 371 4.92 23.83 -20.52
C LEU A 371 5.16 23.90 -19.02
N VAL A 372 5.13 25.11 -18.49
CA VAL A 372 5.12 25.38 -17.05
C VAL A 372 3.83 26.11 -16.72
N SER A 373 2.95 25.48 -15.93
CA SER A 373 1.64 26.02 -15.59
C SER A 373 1.44 26.21 -14.09
N ASP A 374 0.86 27.35 -13.74
CA ASP A 374 0.27 27.63 -12.43
C ASP A 374 1.21 27.43 -11.24
N CYS A 375 2.47 27.88 -11.30
CA CYS A 375 3.41 27.74 -10.18
C CYS A 375 4.25 29.00 -9.97
N ASN A 376 4.88 29.09 -8.80
CA ASN A 376 5.88 30.11 -8.50
C ASN A 376 7.29 29.56 -8.73
N ILE A 377 8.19 30.41 -9.21
CA ILE A 377 9.62 30.13 -9.38
C ILE A 377 10.42 31.21 -8.65
N ASP A 378 11.09 30.83 -7.56
CA ASP A 378 11.80 31.74 -6.67
C ASP A 378 13.10 32.27 -7.28
N GLN A 379 13.85 31.43 -7.99
CA GLN A 379 15.12 31.82 -8.59
C GLN A 379 14.99 32.01 -10.09
N LYS A 380 15.07 30.93 -10.87
CA LYS A 380 15.12 31.01 -12.34
C LYS A 380 14.40 29.86 -13.03
N LEU A 381 13.61 30.23 -14.02
CA LEU A 381 13.00 29.34 -15.00
C LEU A 381 13.73 29.46 -16.34
N THR A 382 14.29 28.36 -16.85
CA THR A 382 15.04 28.33 -18.11
C THR A 382 14.37 27.39 -19.11
N PHE A 383 14.09 27.88 -20.31
CA PHE A 383 13.69 27.06 -21.45
C PHE A 383 14.86 26.99 -22.45
N LEU A 384 15.41 25.77 -22.64
CA LEU A 384 16.51 25.55 -23.59
C LEU A 384 16.02 25.49 -25.04
N GLY A 385 14.82 24.98 -25.27
CA GLY A 385 14.12 25.03 -26.56
C GLY A 385 12.90 25.92 -26.54
N ALA A 386 12.01 25.75 -27.51
CA ALA A 386 10.75 26.52 -27.54
C ALA A 386 9.83 26.06 -26.40
N GLY A 387 9.17 26.97 -25.71
CA GLY A 387 8.34 26.61 -24.55
C GLY A 387 7.36 27.70 -24.15
N THR A 388 6.49 27.35 -23.22
CA THR A 388 5.42 28.21 -22.72
C THR A 388 5.43 28.26 -21.19
N TYR A 389 5.35 29.46 -20.65
CA TYR A 389 4.93 29.69 -19.27
C TYR A 389 3.49 30.20 -19.25
N GLU A 390 2.62 29.52 -18.52
CA GLU A 390 1.21 29.89 -18.31
C GLU A 390 0.97 30.15 -16.83
N GLY A 391 0.84 31.43 -16.46
CA GLY A 391 0.59 31.84 -15.08
C GLY A 391 -0.85 32.29 -14.87
N SER A 392 -1.43 31.91 -13.74
CA SER A 392 -2.71 32.43 -13.27
C SER A 392 -2.53 33.50 -12.20
N VAL A 393 -3.63 34.09 -11.72
CA VAL A 393 -3.59 35.12 -10.66
C VAL A 393 -2.90 34.54 -9.41
N GLY A 394 -1.78 35.15 -9.02
CA GLY A 394 -0.96 34.72 -7.88
C GLY A 394 0.32 33.99 -8.25
N SER A 395 0.51 33.60 -9.53
CA SER A 395 1.77 33.01 -9.98
C SER A 395 2.89 34.07 -10.08
N THR A 396 4.10 33.74 -9.61
CA THR A 396 5.27 34.63 -9.68
C THR A 396 6.50 33.91 -10.22
N VAL A 397 7.27 34.56 -11.10
CA VAL A 397 8.58 34.07 -11.55
C VAL A 397 9.60 35.18 -11.37
N ASN A 398 10.67 34.93 -10.63
CA ASN A 398 11.73 35.91 -10.41
C ASN A 398 12.54 36.20 -11.68
N GLU A 399 13.09 35.16 -12.32
CA GLU A 399 13.75 35.26 -13.63
C GLU A 399 13.21 34.19 -14.59
N VAL A 400 12.89 34.59 -15.81
CA VAL A 400 12.57 33.66 -16.90
C VAL A 400 13.48 33.90 -18.10
N GLU A 401 14.13 32.83 -18.58
CA GLU A 401 15.00 32.84 -19.75
C GLU A 401 14.45 31.89 -20.83
N PHE A 402 14.23 32.42 -22.03
CA PHE A 402 13.94 31.64 -23.23
C PHE A 402 15.13 31.69 -24.19
N GLN A 403 15.80 30.56 -24.39
CA GLN A 403 16.93 30.49 -25.34
C GLN A 403 16.50 30.28 -26.80
N LYS A 404 15.21 29.97 -27.01
CA LYS A 404 14.52 29.90 -28.32
C LYS A 404 13.17 30.63 -28.22
N LYS A 405 12.23 30.31 -29.12
CA LYS A 405 10.89 30.93 -29.13
C LYS A 405 10.17 30.65 -27.80
N GLY A 406 9.90 31.70 -27.03
CA GLY A 406 9.12 31.65 -25.79
C GLY A 406 7.70 32.18 -25.99
N THR A 407 6.77 31.68 -25.16
CA THR A 407 5.42 32.22 -25.00
C THR A 407 5.14 32.42 -23.52
N ILE A 408 4.57 33.58 -23.17
CA ILE A 408 4.04 33.84 -21.83
C ILE A 408 2.55 34.06 -21.96
N ILE A 409 1.75 33.28 -21.24
CA ILE A 409 0.30 33.36 -21.18
C ILE A 409 -0.08 33.74 -19.76
N SER A 410 -1.01 34.70 -19.63
CA SER A 410 -1.64 35.04 -18.36
C SER A 410 -3.12 34.69 -18.44
N SER A 411 -3.59 33.82 -17.53
CA SER A 411 -4.99 33.41 -17.43
C SER A 411 -5.60 33.98 -16.15
N GLY A 412 -6.47 34.98 -16.30
CA GLY A 412 -7.15 35.61 -15.16
C GLY A 412 -8.17 36.66 -15.59
N ALA A 413 -9.43 36.46 -15.23
CA ALA A 413 -10.46 37.48 -15.34
C ALA A 413 -10.55 38.24 -14.02
N GLY A 414 -10.02 39.48 -13.98
CA GLY A 414 -10.25 40.44 -12.89
C GLY A 414 -8.98 41.09 -12.34
N LEU A 415 -8.92 42.42 -12.47
CA LEU A 415 -8.10 43.31 -11.65
C LEU A 415 -8.80 43.59 -10.32
#